data_AF-A0A9W5V8V9-F1
#
_entry.id   AF-A0A9W5V8V9-F1
#
_cell.length_a   1.000
_cell.length_b   1.000
_cell.length_c   1.000
_cell.angle_alpha   90.00
_cell.angle_beta   90.00
_cell.angle_gamma   90.00
#
_symmetry.space_group_name_H-M   'P 1'
#
loop_
_entity.id
_entity.type
_entity.pdbx_description
1 polymer ?
#
loop_
_entity_poly.entity_id
_entity_poly.type
_entity_poly.pdbx_seq_one_letter_code
_entity_poly.pdbx_strand_id
1 'polypeptide(L)'
;MLNDVLTKEYIIQNGLEFEECLEYGGPYGLGIVECADDGKEKLFTGLAYDVYENGNIECYFYVENGVKQGEYVEFYMDGNIKRISNMNRSAVEGYCVEFFQNGMKKHESECIAGREMTFKKYDEQGNIVEQKLELTEFDILYAEKFSSGLKK
;
A
#
# COMPACT_ATOMS: atom_id res chain seq x y z
N MET A 1 0.50 -13.12 8.67
CA MET A 1 -0.68 -12.36 8.20
C MET A 1 -0.94 -11.13 9.07
N LEU A 2 -1.08 -11.20 10.41
CA LEU A 2 -1.05 -10.00 11.28
C LEU A 2 0.24 -9.83 12.10
N ASN A 3 1.03 -10.91 12.25
CA ASN A 3 2.27 -10.92 13.04
C ASN A 3 3.50 -10.38 12.29
N ASP A 4 3.32 -9.87 11.07
CA ASP A 4 4.43 -9.48 10.18
C ASP A 4 4.52 -7.96 9.99
N VAL A 5 3.64 -7.18 10.63
CA VAL A 5 3.67 -5.71 10.59
C VAL A 5 4.87 -5.18 11.36
N LEU A 6 5.61 -4.25 10.75
CA LEU A 6 6.81 -3.67 11.35
C LEU A 6 6.47 -2.83 12.59
N THR A 7 7.36 -2.82 13.58
CA THR A 7 7.21 -1.92 14.74
C THR A 7 7.59 -0.49 14.36
N LYS A 8 7.04 0.49 15.09
CA LYS A 8 7.39 1.91 14.95
C LYS A 8 8.91 2.13 15.03
N GLU A 9 9.57 1.49 15.98
CA GLU A 9 11.03 1.63 16.17
C GLU A 9 11.80 1.11 14.95
N TYR A 10 11.39 -0.02 14.39
CA TYR A 10 12.03 -0.56 13.20
C TYR A 10 11.83 0.37 12.00
N ILE A 11 10.61 0.86 11.79
CA ILE A 11 10.26 1.76 10.69
C ILE A 11 11.13 3.03 10.75
N ILE A 12 11.19 3.68 11.91
CA ILE A 12 11.97 4.92 12.09
C ILE A 12 13.48 4.66 11.93
N GLN A 13 13.99 3.51 12.38
CA GLN A 13 15.41 3.18 12.29
C GLN A 13 15.88 2.81 10.87
N ASN A 14 14.98 2.27 10.04
CA ASN A 14 15.35 1.66 8.76
C ASN A 14 14.69 2.32 7.54
N GLY A 15 13.78 3.26 7.76
CA GLY A 15 13.09 3.98 6.70
C GLY A 15 13.38 5.47 6.67
N LEU A 16 12.92 6.13 5.62
CA LEU A 16 12.91 7.58 5.49
C LEU A 16 11.48 8.11 5.60
N GLU A 17 11.31 9.17 6.38
CA GLU A 17 10.05 9.90 6.45
C GLU A 17 9.82 10.60 5.10
N PHE A 18 8.69 10.33 4.46
CA PHE A 18 8.47 10.77 3.10
C PHE A 18 8.36 12.30 3.04
N GLU A 19 7.50 12.93 3.84
CA GLU A 19 7.34 14.39 3.80
C GLU A 19 8.61 15.19 4.10
N GLU A 20 9.54 14.63 4.89
CA GLU A 20 10.78 15.30 5.28
C GLU A 20 11.97 15.00 4.35
N CYS A 21 12.04 13.80 3.79
CA CYS A 21 13.24 13.31 3.08
C CYS A 21 13.00 12.96 1.61
N LEU A 22 11.75 12.80 1.17
CA LEU A 22 11.39 12.28 -0.13
C LEU A 22 10.36 13.19 -0.82
N GLU A 23 10.29 13.08 -2.15
CA GLU A 23 9.24 13.76 -2.91
C GLU A 23 8.92 12.99 -4.20
N TYR A 24 7.86 13.44 -4.89
CA TYR A 24 7.56 12.96 -6.23
C TYR A 24 8.43 13.70 -7.25
N GLY A 25 9.16 12.95 -8.07
CA GLY A 25 10.07 13.46 -9.07
C GLY A 25 10.46 12.39 -10.09
N GLY A 26 11.67 12.47 -10.62
CA GLY A 26 12.22 11.55 -11.59
C GLY A 26 11.53 11.60 -12.94
N PRO A 27 11.66 10.54 -13.77
CA PRO A 27 11.04 10.49 -15.09
C PRO A 27 9.53 10.75 -15.02
N TYR A 28 9.08 11.78 -15.73
CA TYR A 28 7.68 12.20 -15.79
C TYR A 28 7.07 12.68 -14.46
N GLY A 29 7.87 12.88 -13.40
CA GLY A 29 7.40 13.33 -12.08
C GLY A 29 6.54 12.29 -11.34
N LEU A 30 6.73 11.00 -11.64
CA LEU A 30 5.94 9.89 -11.08
C LEU A 30 6.75 8.97 -10.16
N GLY A 31 8.05 9.17 -10.07
CA GLY A 31 8.93 8.42 -9.19
C GLY A 31 9.01 9.05 -7.80
N ILE A 32 9.46 8.26 -6.83
CA ILE A 32 9.84 8.74 -5.51
C ILE A 32 11.35 8.95 -5.51
N VAL A 33 11.78 10.14 -5.13
CA VAL A 33 13.18 10.55 -5.19
C VAL A 33 13.66 11.13 -3.86
N GLU A 34 14.95 10.97 -3.61
CA GLU A 34 15.71 11.80 -2.67
C GLU A 34 16.32 12.97 -3.46
N CYS A 35 16.21 14.18 -2.93
CA CYS A 35 16.87 15.36 -3.50
C CYS A 35 18.25 15.58 -2.86
N ALA A 36 19.29 15.58 -3.68
CA ALA A 36 20.64 15.91 -3.24
C ALA A 36 20.83 17.45 -3.14
N ASP A 37 21.79 17.87 -2.32
CA ASP A 37 22.15 19.29 -2.11
C ASP A 37 22.50 20.03 -3.41
N ASP A 38 22.90 19.31 -4.46
CA ASP A 38 23.22 19.87 -5.78
C ASP A 38 21.99 19.99 -6.72
N GLY A 39 20.79 19.75 -6.19
CA GLY A 39 19.51 19.80 -6.90
C GLY A 39 19.26 18.59 -7.81
N LYS A 40 20.08 17.53 -7.72
CA LYS A 40 19.83 16.30 -8.46
C LYS A 40 18.89 15.39 -7.69
N GLU A 41 17.90 14.91 -8.42
CA GLU A 41 17.00 13.86 -7.94
C GLU A 41 17.65 12.48 -8.13
N LYS A 42 17.47 11.62 -7.15
CA LYS A 42 17.87 10.22 -7.21
C LYS A 42 16.68 9.33 -6.86
N LEU A 43 16.35 8.37 -7.72
CA LEU A 43 15.28 7.40 -7.46
C LEU A 43 15.55 6.65 -6.16
N PHE A 44 14.58 6.68 -5.26
CA PHE A 44 14.67 6.08 -3.94
C PHE A 44 14.45 4.56 -4.01
N THR A 45 15.18 3.82 -3.18
CA THR A 45 14.93 2.39 -2.92
C THR A 45 15.09 2.11 -1.45
N GLY A 46 14.04 1.61 -0.81
CA GLY A 46 14.03 1.37 0.63
C GLY A 46 12.64 1.42 1.24
N LEU A 47 12.61 1.43 2.56
CA LEU A 47 11.41 1.65 3.35
C LEU A 47 11.16 3.16 3.47
N ALA A 48 9.93 3.59 3.18
CA ALA A 48 9.46 4.94 3.45
C ALA A 48 8.25 4.89 4.38
N TYR A 49 8.00 6.00 5.08
CA TYR A 49 6.85 6.12 5.98
C TYR A 49 6.37 7.56 6.08
N ASP A 50 5.14 7.72 6.51
CA ASP A 50 4.55 9.00 6.89
C ASP A 50 4.14 8.96 8.37
N VAL A 51 4.07 10.12 9.01
CA VAL A 51 3.64 10.25 10.40
C VAL A 51 2.47 11.22 10.53
N TYR A 52 1.58 10.91 11.46
CA TYR A 52 0.57 11.86 11.91
C TYR A 52 1.20 12.98 12.72
N GLU A 53 0.47 14.09 12.89
CA GLU A 53 0.86 15.24 13.73
C GLU A 53 1.20 14.85 15.19
N ASN A 54 0.64 13.74 15.70
CA ASN A 54 0.94 13.22 17.04
C ASN A 54 2.23 12.38 17.10
N GLY A 55 2.95 12.25 15.98
CA GLY A 55 4.18 11.48 15.82
C GLY A 55 3.97 9.97 15.73
N ASN A 56 2.73 9.47 15.59
CA ASN A 56 2.49 8.06 15.27
C ASN A 56 2.65 7.80 13.79
N ILE A 57 3.07 6.58 13.42
CA ILE A 57 3.16 6.18 12.01
C ILE A 57 1.76 6.22 11.40
N GLU A 58 1.61 6.96 10.31
CA GLU A 58 0.42 6.96 9.49
C GLU A 58 0.44 5.78 8.52
N CYS A 59 1.53 5.60 7.80
CA CYS A 59 1.73 4.44 6.94
C CYS A 59 3.21 4.13 6.77
N TYR A 60 3.51 2.92 6.34
CA TYR A 60 4.81 2.58 5.77
C TYR A 60 4.64 1.81 4.47
N PHE A 61 5.63 1.94 3.60
CA PHE A 61 5.64 1.29 2.30
C PHE A 61 7.04 1.13 1.75
N TYR A 62 7.21 0.11 0.92
CA TYR A 62 8.47 -0.15 0.25
C TYR A 62 8.50 0.47 -1.14
N VAL A 63 9.67 0.96 -1.52
CA VAL A 63 9.95 1.60 -2.81
C VAL A 63 11.13 0.89 -3.46
N GLU A 64 11.01 0.57 -4.74
CA GLU A 64 12.08 0.04 -5.58
C GLU A 64 12.23 0.92 -6.82
N ASN A 65 13.42 1.53 -7.00
CA ASN A 65 13.72 2.45 -8.11
C ASN A 65 12.66 3.55 -8.30
N GLY A 66 12.22 4.15 -7.20
CA GLY A 66 11.22 5.21 -7.15
C GLY A 66 9.78 4.74 -7.33
N VAL A 67 9.52 3.44 -7.36
CA VAL A 67 8.18 2.87 -7.56
C VAL A 67 7.76 2.06 -6.34
N LYS A 68 6.52 2.21 -5.86
CA LYS A 68 6.04 1.45 -4.69
C LYS A 68 5.97 -0.04 -5.05
N GLN A 69 6.63 -0.89 -4.26
CA GLN A 69 6.79 -2.32 -4.52
C GLN A 69 6.90 -3.08 -3.19
N GLY A 70 6.05 -4.07 -2.97
CA GLY A 70 6.02 -4.85 -1.73
C GLY A 70 4.92 -4.41 -0.77
N GLU A 71 5.12 -4.65 0.53
CA GLU A 71 4.10 -4.40 1.54
C GLU A 71 3.77 -2.90 1.68
N TYR A 72 2.49 -2.61 1.92
CA TYR A 72 1.96 -1.31 2.30
C TYR A 72 1.02 -1.49 3.50
N VAL A 73 1.27 -0.76 4.59
CA VAL A 73 0.43 -0.77 5.78
C VAL A 73 0.08 0.65 6.19
N GLU A 74 -1.19 0.85 6.52
CA GLU A 74 -1.74 2.11 7.00
C GLU A 74 -2.33 1.91 8.39
N PHE A 75 -2.21 2.91 9.25
CA PHE A 75 -2.71 2.91 10.62
C PHE A 75 -3.72 4.03 10.82
N TYR A 76 -4.55 3.90 11.83
CA TYR A 76 -5.29 5.02 12.41
C TYR A 76 -4.37 5.83 13.32
N MET A 77 -4.78 7.06 13.65
CA MET A 77 -4.01 7.98 14.49
C MET A 77 -3.70 7.42 15.90
N ASP A 78 -4.52 6.47 16.39
CA ASP A 78 -4.32 5.75 17.66
C ASP A 78 -3.35 4.57 17.55
N GLY A 79 -2.81 4.29 16.36
CA GLY A 79 -1.88 3.21 16.08
C GLY A 79 -2.54 1.87 15.71
N ASN A 80 -3.88 1.78 15.70
CA ASN A 80 -4.55 0.57 15.23
C ASN A 80 -4.39 0.42 13.71
N ILE A 81 -4.26 -0.82 13.23
CA ILE A 81 -4.13 -1.08 11.80
C ILE A 81 -5.42 -0.66 11.08
N LYS A 82 -5.26 0.16 10.04
CA LYS A 82 -6.34 0.60 9.15
C LYS A 82 -6.39 -0.23 7.88
N ARG A 83 -5.23 -0.54 7.28
CA ARG A 83 -5.13 -1.29 6.03
C ARG A 83 -3.83 -2.08 5.93
N ILE A 84 -3.89 -3.26 5.33
CA ILE A 84 -2.73 -4.05 4.89
C ILE A 84 -2.96 -4.42 3.42
N SER A 85 -1.93 -4.21 2.59
CA SER A 85 -1.97 -4.55 1.17
C SER A 85 -0.56 -4.79 0.61
N ASN A 86 -0.48 -5.27 -0.63
CA ASN A 86 0.78 -5.36 -1.37
C ASN A 86 0.72 -4.48 -2.62
N MET A 87 1.84 -3.87 -2.96
CA MET A 87 2.01 -2.99 -4.11
C MET A 87 2.90 -3.68 -5.14
N ASN A 88 2.49 -3.64 -6.40
CA ASN A 88 3.30 -4.02 -7.54
C ASN A 88 3.27 -2.88 -8.54
N ARG A 89 4.41 -2.25 -8.79
CA ARG A 89 4.55 -1.09 -9.68
C ARG A 89 3.56 0.04 -9.35
N SER A 90 3.47 0.41 -8.08
CA SER A 90 2.56 1.42 -7.54
C SER A 90 1.07 1.12 -7.67
N ALA A 91 0.68 -0.12 -8.01
CA ALA A 91 -0.70 -0.58 -7.99
C ALA A 91 -0.90 -1.68 -6.95
N VAL A 92 -2.07 -1.75 -6.32
CA VAL A 92 -2.38 -2.82 -5.34
C VAL A 92 -2.47 -4.17 -6.06
N GLU A 93 -1.84 -5.20 -5.51
CA GLU A 93 -1.78 -6.54 -6.08
C GLU A 93 -2.08 -7.60 -5.01
N GLY A 94 -2.89 -8.60 -5.36
CA GLY A 94 -3.30 -9.67 -4.47
C GLY A 94 -4.25 -9.20 -3.36
N TYR A 95 -4.18 -9.89 -2.22
CA TYR A 95 -5.08 -9.68 -1.10
C TYR A 95 -4.85 -8.32 -0.41
N CYS A 96 -5.94 -7.59 -0.21
CA CYS A 96 -6.01 -6.34 0.54
C CYS A 96 -7.05 -6.48 1.64
N VAL A 97 -6.78 -5.91 2.82
CA VAL A 97 -7.73 -5.88 3.94
C VAL A 97 -7.72 -4.51 4.62
N GLU A 98 -8.90 -4.03 4.96
CA GLU A 98 -9.11 -2.83 5.76
C GLU A 98 -9.90 -3.17 7.03
N PHE A 99 -9.67 -2.38 8.07
CA PHE A 99 -10.28 -2.54 9.37
C PHE A 99 -10.96 -1.26 9.81
N PHE A 100 -12.02 -1.38 10.60
CA PHE A 100 -12.53 -0.30 11.42
C PHE A 100 -11.54 0.01 12.56
N GLN A 101 -11.67 1.19 13.16
CA GLN A 101 -10.79 1.60 14.26
C GLN A 101 -10.87 0.67 15.48
N ASN A 102 -12.00 -0.04 15.65
CA ASN A 102 -12.16 -1.07 16.69
C ASN A 102 -11.42 -2.40 16.37
N GLY A 103 -10.68 -2.48 15.26
CA GLY A 103 -9.93 -3.65 14.81
C GLY A 103 -10.76 -4.68 14.06
N MET A 104 -12.07 -4.48 13.90
CA MET A 104 -12.91 -5.39 13.13
C MET A 104 -12.70 -5.19 11.65
N LYS A 105 -12.71 -6.29 10.88
CA LYS A 105 -12.59 -6.24 9.42
C LYS A 105 -13.73 -5.40 8.86
N LYS A 106 -13.36 -4.43 8.01
CA LYS A 106 -14.27 -3.52 7.29
C LYS A 106 -14.43 -3.94 5.84
N HIS A 107 -13.33 -4.35 5.22
CA HIS A 107 -13.28 -4.66 3.81
C HIS A 107 -12.16 -5.66 3.54
N GLU A 108 -12.39 -6.61 2.63
CA GLU A 108 -11.32 -7.42 2.08
C GLU A 108 -11.55 -7.63 0.59
N SER A 109 -10.46 -7.68 -0.19
CA SER A 109 -10.53 -7.87 -1.62
C SER A 109 -9.30 -8.56 -2.21
N GLU A 110 -9.48 -9.15 -3.38
CA GLU A 110 -8.38 -9.60 -4.24
C GLU A 110 -8.23 -8.60 -5.39
N CYS A 111 -7.02 -8.08 -5.58
CA CYS A 111 -6.72 -7.06 -6.57
C CYS A 111 -5.73 -7.57 -7.63
N ILE A 112 -5.88 -7.10 -8.86
CA ILE A 112 -4.89 -7.26 -9.92
C ILE A 112 -4.62 -5.88 -10.51
N ALA A 113 -3.36 -5.44 -10.55
CA ALA A 113 -2.96 -4.14 -11.08
C ALA A 113 -3.83 -2.96 -10.60
N GLY A 114 -4.22 -2.98 -9.32
CA GLY A 114 -5.04 -1.97 -8.66
C GLY A 114 -6.54 -2.10 -8.87
N ARG A 115 -7.01 -3.04 -9.69
CA ARG A 115 -8.44 -3.33 -9.87
C ARG A 115 -8.89 -4.39 -8.89
N GLU A 116 -9.97 -4.09 -8.18
CA GLU A 116 -10.67 -5.04 -7.32
C GLU A 116 -11.44 -6.09 -8.14
N MET A 117 -11.04 -7.35 -7.96
CA MET A 117 -11.57 -8.49 -8.69
C MET A 117 -12.76 -9.09 -7.94
N THR A 118 -12.58 -9.35 -6.66
CA THR A 118 -13.61 -9.82 -5.71
C THR A 118 -13.47 -9.04 -4.41
N PHE A 119 -14.57 -8.91 -3.67
CA PHE A 119 -14.55 -8.22 -2.38
C PHE A 119 -15.67 -8.66 -1.44
N LYS A 120 -15.49 -8.36 -0.16
CA LYS A 120 -16.52 -8.36 0.87
C LYS A 120 -16.39 -7.11 1.74
N LYS A 121 -17.51 -6.46 2.01
CA LYS A 121 -17.63 -5.34 2.94
C LYS A 121 -18.43 -5.79 4.16
N TYR A 122 -18.01 -5.29 5.31
CA TYR A 122 -18.56 -5.64 6.60
C TYR A 122 -19.04 -4.40 7.33
N ASP A 123 -20.05 -4.57 8.19
CA ASP A 123 -20.37 -3.58 9.21
C ASP A 123 -19.48 -3.72 10.46
N GLU A 124 -19.61 -2.80 11.41
CA GLU A 124 -18.87 -2.84 12.69
C GLU A 124 -19.31 -3.98 13.63
N GLN A 125 -20.28 -4.81 13.24
CA GLN A 125 -20.67 -6.03 13.95
C GLN A 125 -20.15 -7.30 13.24
N GLY A 126 -19.47 -7.13 12.11
CA GLY A 126 -18.85 -8.21 11.35
C GLY A 126 -19.81 -8.90 10.38
N ASN A 127 -21.01 -8.34 10.16
CA ASN A 127 -21.93 -8.87 9.17
C ASN A 127 -21.54 -8.37 7.77
N ILE A 128 -21.66 -9.24 6.77
CA ILE A 128 -21.43 -8.86 5.38
C ILE A 128 -22.59 -7.98 4.91
N VAL A 129 -22.27 -6.76 4.47
CA VAL A 129 -23.24 -5.80 3.94
C VAL A 129 -23.23 -5.74 2.41
N GLU A 130 -22.11 -6.10 1.78
CA GLU A 130 -21.96 -6.12 0.33
C GLU A 130 -20.84 -7.10 -0.05
N GLN A 131 -20.97 -7.80 -1.19
CA GLN A 131 -19.90 -8.65 -1.69
C GLN A 131 -19.98 -8.87 -3.20
N LYS A 132 -18.83 -9.12 -3.81
CA LYS A 132 -18.66 -9.64 -5.16
C LYS A 132 -17.73 -10.85 -5.10
N LEU A 133 -18.26 -12.04 -5.34
CA LEU A 133 -17.51 -13.29 -5.23
C LEU A 133 -17.05 -13.85 -6.58
N GLU A 134 -17.74 -13.49 -7.66
CA GLU A 134 -17.52 -14.03 -9.00
C GLU A 134 -16.94 -12.97 -9.93
N LEU A 135 -16.06 -13.40 -10.83
CA LEU A 135 -15.47 -12.55 -11.86
C LEU A 135 -16.43 -12.38 -13.04
N THR A 136 -16.49 -11.16 -13.57
CA THR A 136 -17.16 -10.90 -14.85
C THR A 136 -16.24 -11.22 -16.03
N GLU A 137 -16.79 -11.34 -17.25
CA GLU A 137 -15.97 -11.48 -18.47
C GLU A 137 -14.94 -10.33 -18.61
N PHE A 138 -15.33 -9.11 -18.22
CA PHE A 138 -14.44 -7.97 -18.22
C PHE A 138 -13.29 -8.13 -17.22
N ASP A 139 -13.58 -8.67 -16.03
CA ASP A 139 -12.56 -8.91 -15.01
C ASP A 139 -11.56 -9.98 -15.48
N ILE A 140 -12.04 -11.04 -16.14
CA ILE A 140 -11.16 -12.06 -16.74
C ILE A 140 -10.26 -11.44 -17.81
N LEU A 141 -10.83 -10.66 -18.74
CA LEU A 141 -10.06 -9.99 -19.79
C LEU A 141 -9.03 -9.01 -19.20
N TYR A 142 -9.40 -8.29 -18.15
CA TYR A 142 -8.49 -7.42 -17.43
C TYR A 142 -7.34 -8.23 -16.80
N ALA A 143 -7.65 -9.29 -16.04
CA ALA A 143 -6.65 -10.15 -15.42
C ALA A 143 -5.68 -10.74 -16.45
N GLU A 144 -6.17 -11.24 -17.57
CA GLU A 144 -5.32 -11.78 -18.65
C GLU A 144 -4.33 -10.74 -19.19
N LYS A 145 -4.79 -9.50 -19.37
CA LYS A 145 -3.96 -8.39 -19.86
C LYS A 145 -2.85 -8.00 -18.88
N PHE A 146 -3.14 -8.03 -17.57
CA PHE A 146 -2.22 -7.49 -16.55
C PHE A 146 -1.40 -8.58 -15.84
N SER A 147 -1.87 -9.82 -15.76
CA SER A 147 -1.12 -10.96 -15.22
C SER A 147 -0.08 -11.52 -16.20
N SER A 148 -0.28 -11.36 -17.52
CA SER A 148 0.65 -11.86 -18.56
C SER A 148 1.91 -10.99 -18.74
N GLY A 149 1.93 -9.77 -18.20
CA GLY A 149 3.10 -8.90 -18.19
C GLY A 149 4.20 -9.30 -17.20
N LEU A 150 3.98 -10.34 -16.38
CA LEU A 150 4.87 -10.81 -15.31
C LEU A 150 5.91 -11.87 -15.78
N LYS A 151 6.00 -12.14 -17.07
CA LYS A 151 7.06 -12.98 -17.68
C LYS A 151 7.76 -12.23 -18.82
N LYS A 152 8.69 -11.34 -18.50
CA LYS A 152 9.81 -11.00 -19.38
C LYS A 152 11.05 -10.72 -18.56
#